data_AF-A0A951JBK9-F1
#
_entry.id   AF-A0A951JBK9-F1
#
_cell.length_a   1.000
_cell.length_b   1.000
_cell.length_c   1.000
_cell.angle_alpha   90.00
_cell.angle_beta   90.00
_cell.angle_gamma   90.00
#
_symmetry.space_group_name_H-M   'P 1'
#
loop_
_entity.id
_entity.type
_entity.pdbx_description
1 polymer ?
#
loop_
_entity_poly.entity_id
_entity_poly.type
_entity_poly.pdbx_seq_one_letter_code
_entity_poly.pdbx_strand_id
1 'polypeptide(L)'
;MRPSFAGTRIAAALGLAALAAGAVAAAPAVLAGPDDAEPASAMRVRVGAPPPAAAPPEASPRSVPAFLAPGGDAHHEFYFTRAVYSDGRGMRGGWGRRGSWATDYPKADRQFLVVLKRLVGIDAYERENAVSLADPELRRFPYLYALEVGGMRMSEEEVLGLRSYLEAGGFLVIDDFWGTYEWDNFEREMARVFPGRQIEDLPLDHPIFNAYYDITEVRQVPQVGLAERIALGWDDRTWECAGCTPRVRGIFDDERRLMVVINFNTDLGDAWEWAEDPYYPLEYSTYAFEVGVNMIVYAMSH
;
A
#
# COMPACT_ATOMS: atom_id res chain seq x y z
N MET A 1 65.47 47.28 3.40
CA MET A 1 66.17 46.82 2.18
C MET A 1 65.22 45.94 1.35
N ARG A 2 64.81 46.44 0.18
CA ARG A 2 64.39 45.67 -1.02
C ARG A 2 65.67 45.33 -1.82
N PRO A 3 65.73 44.39 -2.81
CA PRO A 3 64.86 44.18 -4.00
C PRO A 3 64.40 42.71 -4.21
N SER A 4 63.32 42.34 -4.94
CA SER A 4 62.86 42.55 -6.34
C SER A 4 63.42 41.56 -7.38
N PHE A 5 62.53 40.83 -8.07
CA PHE A 5 62.41 40.62 -9.55
C PHE A 5 61.01 39.96 -9.77
N ALA A 6 60.00 40.51 -10.45
CA ALA A 6 59.82 41.17 -11.75
C ALA A 6 59.83 40.20 -12.96
N GLY A 7 58.67 40.07 -13.62
CA GLY A 7 58.48 39.38 -14.90
C GLY A 7 57.03 39.50 -15.39
N THR A 8 56.78 40.48 -16.26
CA THR A 8 55.49 40.89 -16.85
C THR A 8 55.37 40.47 -18.32
N ARG A 9 54.14 40.23 -18.83
CA ARG A 9 53.55 40.64 -20.15
C ARG A 9 52.28 39.78 -20.39
N ILE A 10 51.04 40.29 -20.36
CA ILE A 10 50.30 41.14 -21.32
C ILE A 10 50.30 40.61 -22.76
N ALA A 11 49.14 40.17 -23.25
CA ALA A 11 48.57 40.59 -24.54
C ALA A 11 47.08 40.18 -24.64
N ALA A 12 46.22 41.18 -24.80
CA ALA A 12 44.84 41.06 -25.27
C ALA A 12 44.82 41.12 -26.81
N ALA A 13 43.86 40.47 -27.46
CA ALA A 13 43.44 40.80 -28.82
C ALA A 13 41.97 40.47 -29.03
N LEU A 14 41.16 41.53 -29.10
CA LEU A 14 39.85 41.61 -29.76
C LEU A 14 40.05 41.50 -31.28
N GLY A 15 39.10 40.88 -31.98
CA GLY A 15 39.01 40.89 -33.45
C GLY A 15 37.59 40.57 -33.91
N LEU A 16 36.89 41.60 -34.39
CA LEU A 16 35.50 41.66 -34.83
C LEU A 16 35.33 41.25 -36.31
N ALA A 17 34.15 40.72 -36.62
CA ALA A 17 33.33 40.91 -37.84
C ALA A 17 33.76 40.38 -39.22
N ALA A 18 32.83 39.66 -39.88
CA ALA A 18 32.28 40.04 -41.19
C ALA A 18 31.00 39.24 -41.54
N LEU A 19 29.93 39.98 -41.84
CA LEU A 19 28.71 39.52 -42.52
C LEU A 19 28.97 39.26 -44.00
N ALA A 20 28.22 38.34 -44.60
CA ALA A 20 27.81 38.45 -46.00
C ALA A 20 26.41 37.87 -46.21
N ALA A 21 25.48 38.74 -46.59
CA ALA A 21 24.13 38.46 -47.04
C ALA A 21 24.12 38.09 -48.53
N GLY A 22 23.12 37.33 -48.96
CA GLY A 22 22.81 37.11 -50.38
C GLY A 22 21.42 36.51 -50.56
N ALA A 23 20.44 37.35 -50.84
CA ALA A 23 19.08 37.01 -51.23
C ALA A 23 18.73 37.73 -52.55
N VAL A 24 18.20 37.02 -53.56
CA VAL A 24 17.35 37.49 -54.69
C VAL A 24 16.65 36.23 -55.23
N ALA A 25 15.35 35.96 -55.07
CA ALA A 25 14.10 36.54 -55.60
C ALA A 25 13.50 35.84 -56.86
N ALA A 26 12.37 35.16 -56.61
CA ALA A 26 11.08 35.08 -57.34
C ALA A 26 10.94 34.67 -58.85
N ALA A 27 10.30 33.48 -59.05
CA ALA A 27 9.06 33.12 -59.79
C ALA A 27 8.88 33.43 -61.31
N PRO A 28 8.07 32.67 -62.10
CA PRO A 28 6.62 32.50 -61.86
C PRO A 28 6.05 31.06 -61.97
N ALA A 29 4.80 30.96 -61.55
CA ALA A 29 3.96 29.79 -61.37
C ALA A 29 3.35 29.21 -62.67
N VAL A 30 3.00 27.93 -62.63
CA VAL A 30 1.87 27.36 -63.39
C VAL A 30 1.03 26.51 -62.44
N LEU A 31 -0.28 26.79 -62.43
CA LEU A 31 -1.35 26.12 -61.70
C LEU A 31 -1.65 24.72 -62.28
N ALA A 32 -1.95 23.75 -61.40
CA ALA A 32 -3.03 22.79 -61.55
C ALA A 32 -3.41 22.23 -60.17
N GLY A 33 -4.71 22.14 -59.91
CA GLY A 33 -5.34 21.88 -58.61
C GLY A 33 -5.38 20.41 -58.15
N PRO A 34 -6.11 20.17 -57.05
CA PRO A 34 -6.06 18.94 -56.26
C PRO A 34 -7.11 17.94 -56.73
N ASP A 35 -6.75 16.67 -56.85
CA ASP A 35 -7.69 15.54 -56.79
C ASP A 35 -6.94 14.33 -56.18
N ASP A 36 -7.02 14.27 -54.86
CA ASP A 36 -7.38 13.10 -54.06
C ASP A 36 -6.71 11.76 -54.40
N ALA A 37 -5.53 11.57 -53.78
CA ALA A 37 -5.07 10.24 -53.41
C ALA A 37 -6.05 9.64 -52.38
N GLU A 38 -6.60 8.46 -52.69
CA GLU A 38 -7.48 7.72 -51.77
C GLU A 38 -6.79 7.45 -50.43
N PRO A 39 -7.42 7.77 -49.29
CA PRO A 39 -6.93 7.33 -47.99
C PRO A 39 -7.28 5.85 -47.76
N ALA A 40 -6.30 5.10 -47.23
CA ALA A 40 -6.50 3.75 -46.72
C ALA A 40 -7.76 3.66 -45.83
N SER A 41 -8.57 2.64 -46.09
CA SER A 41 -9.85 2.41 -45.42
C SER A 41 -9.67 2.31 -43.90
N ALA A 42 -10.02 3.39 -43.19
CA ALA A 42 -10.14 3.37 -41.75
C ALA A 42 -11.40 2.58 -41.37
N MET A 43 -11.22 1.48 -40.64
CA MET A 43 -12.32 0.73 -40.03
C MET A 43 -13.06 1.66 -39.05
N ARG A 44 -14.20 2.21 -39.49
CA ARG A 44 -15.07 3.02 -38.64
C ARG A 44 -15.81 2.09 -37.68
N VAL A 45 -15.36 2.05 -36.43
CA VAL A 45 -16.18 1.53 -35.32
C VAL A 45 -17.38 2.47 -35.17
N ARG A 46 -18.57 1.98 -35.49
CA ARG A 46 -19.82 2.67 -35.14
C ARG A 46 -20.00 2.59 -33.63
N VAL A 47 -19.72 3.68 -32.93
CA VAL A 47 -20.17 3.85 -31.54
C VAL A 47 -21.69 4.02 -31.61
N GLY A 48 -22.43 2.99 -31.21
CA GLY A 48 -23.89 3.09 -31.04
C GLY A 48 -24.22 4.13 -29.97
N ALA A 49 -25.33 4.85 -30.14
CA ALA A 49 -25.82 5.77 -29.12
C ALA A 49 -25.99 5.03 -27.78
N PRO A 50 -25.64 5.68 -26.64
CA PRO A 50 -25.83 5.07 -25.34
C PRO A 50 -27.32 4.76 -25.12
N PRO A 51 -27.66 3.63 -24.47
CA PRO A 51 -29.05 3.33 -24.13
C PRO A 51 -29.62 4.44 -23.23
N PRO A 52 -30.94 4.71 -23.28
CA PRO A 52 -31.55 5.70 -22.42
C PRO A 52 -31.31 5.34 -20.95
N ALA A 53 -31.01 6.36 -20.14
CA ALA A 53 -30.80 6.20 -18.70
C ALA A 53 -32.00 5.51 -18.07
N ALA A 54 -31.75 4.40 -17.37
CA ALA A 54 -32.76 3.74 -16.57
C ALA A 54 -33.31 4.71 -15.52
N ALA A 55 -34.63 4.71 -15.32
CA ALA A 55 -35.27 5.51 -14.30
C ALA A 55 -34.66 5.18 -12.91
N PRO A 56 -34.48 6.19 -12.03
CA PRO A 56 -33.97 5.95 -10.70
C PRO A 56 -34.94 4.99 -9.97
N PRO A 57 -34.43 3.97 -9.26
CA PRO A 57 -35.30 3.08 -8.51
C PRO A 57 -36.04 3.88 -7.43
N GLU A 58 -37.35 3.64 -7.29
CA GLU A 58 -38.16 4.22 -6.22
C GLU A 58 -37.51 3.95 -4.86
N ALA A 59 -37.43 5.00 -4.05
CA ALA A 59 -36.83 4.96 -2.72
C ALA A 59 -37.66 4.05 -1.80
N SER A 60 -37.31 2.78 -1.75
CA SER A 60 -37.74 1.88 -0.68
C SER A 60 -37.23 2.41 0.67
N PRO A 61 -38.04 2.43 1.74
CA PRO A 61 -37.58 2.87 3.05
C PRO A 61 -36.37 2.04 3.47
N ARG A 62 -35.26 2.73 3.76
CA ARG A 62 -34.00 2.13 4.22
C ARG A 62 -34.23 1.44 5.56
N SER A 63 -34.59 0.17 5.52
CA SER A 63 -34.30 -0.74 6.61
C SER A 63 -32.78 -0.88 6.68
N VAL A 64 -32.22 -0.63 7.87
CA VAL A 64 -30.86 -1.07 8.20
C VAL A 64 -30.83 -2.57 7.90
N PRO A 65 -29.93 -3.10 7.05
CA PRO A 65 -29.85 -4.53 6.84
C PRO A 65 -29.53 -5.16 8.19
N ALA A 66 -30.45 -5.96 8.72
CA ALA A 66 -30.10 -6.93 9.73
C ALA A 66 -28.97 -7.78 9.12
N PHE A 67 -27.87 -7.93 9.85
CA PHE A 67 -26.76 -8.80 9.46
C PHE A 67 -27.30 -10.18 9.14
N LEU A 68 -27.42 -10.51 7.86
CA LEU A 68 -27.65 -11.86 7.42
C LEU A 68 -26.30 -12.57 7.49
N ALA A 69 -26.13 -13.45 8.48
CA ALA A 69 -25.17 -14.53 8.37
C ALA A 69 -25.42 -15.23 7.01
N PRO A 70 -24.44 -15.33 6.11
CA PRO A 70 -24.66 -15.95 4.82
C PRO A 70 -24.98 -17.43 5.01
N GLY A 71 -26.06 -17.88 4.38
CA GLY A 71 -26.33 -19.30 4.21
C GLY A 71 -25.24 -19.93 3.35
N GLY A 72 -24.68 -21.02 3.86
CA GLY A 72 -23.73 -21.90 3.17
C GLY A 72 -22.63 -22.38 4.13
N ASP A 73 -22.84 -23.53 4.74
CA ASP A 73 -21.87 -24.30 5.55
C ASP A 73 -20.68 -24.83 4.70
N ALA A 74 -20.00 -23.96 3.94
CA ALA A 74 -18.76 -24.31 3.25
C ALA A 74 -17.58 -23.91 4.14
N HIS A 75 -16.84 -24.91 4.61
CA HIS A 75 -15.54 -24.70 5.25
C HIS A 75 -14.57 -24.11 4.22
N HIS A 76 -13.92 -22.98 4.54
CA HIS A 76 -12.83 -22.41 3.75
C HIS A 76 -11.48 -22.69 4.41
N GLU A 77 -10.44 -22.88 3.60
CA GLU A 77 -9.07 -23.13 4.09
C GLU A 77 -8.42 -21.88 4.69
N PHE A 78 -8.81 -20.69 4.21
CA PHE A 78 -8.21 -19.42 4.64
C PHE A 78 -9.25 -18.32 4.90
N TYR A 79 -8.98 -17.51 5.91
CA TYR A 79 -9.74 -16.31 6.24
C TYR A 79 -8.76 -15.15 6.42
N PHE A 80 -8.87 -14.14 5.56
CA PHE A 80 -8.17 -12.88 5.79
C PHE A 80 -8.83 -12.16 6.96
N THR A 81 -8.20 -12.24 8.14
CA THR A 81 -8.84 -11.85 9.39
C THR A 81 -8.29 -10.53 9.91
N ARG A 82 -9.14 -9.52 9.96
CA ARG A 82 -8.87 -8.23 10.57
C ARG A 82 -8.88 -8.35 12.09
N ALA A 83 -7.77 -8.04 12.75
CA ALA A 83 -7.70 -8.01 14.21
C ALA A 83 -8.36 -6.74 14.76
N VAL A 84 -9.43 -6.91 15.52
CA VAL A 84 -10.12 -5.83 16.23
C VAL A 84 -9.50 -5.69 17.62
N TYR A 85 -9.02 -4.49 17.94
CA TYR A 85 -8.43 -4.17 19.23
C TYR A 85 -8.94 -2.84 19.79
N SER A 86 -8.84 -2.68 21.11
CA SER A 86 -9.18 -1.45 21.81
C SER A 86 -8.11 -0.36 21.61
N ASP A 87 -8.55 0.90 21.45
CA ASP A 87 -7.66 2.05 21.28
C ASP A 87 -7.90 3.14 22.34
N GLY A 88 -6.99 4.11 22.40
CA GLY A 88 -7.10 5.26 23.29
C GLY A 88 -8.14 6.31 22.88
N ARG A 89 -8.75 6.20 21.70
CA ARG A 89 -9.70 7.20 21.16
C ARG A 89 -11.12 6.95 21.64
N GLY A 90 -11.45 5.72 22.05
CA GLY A 90 -12.80 5.35 22.47
C GLY A 90 -13.82 5.52 21.34
N MET A 91 -14.99 4.90 21.48
CA MET A 91 -16.08 5.00 20.50
C MET A 91 -16.73 6.41 20.47
N ARG A 92 -15.99 7.48 20.14
CA ARG A 92 -16.49 8.86 20.01
C ARG A 92 -15.84 9.61 18.85
N GLY A 93 -16.50 9.56 17.68
CA GLY A 93 -16.32 10.52 16.58
C GLY A 93 -16.75 9.96 15.21
N GLY A 94 -17.63 10.63 14.47
CA GLY A 94 -17.99 10.31 13.08
C GLY A 94 -17.29 11.26 12.11
N TRP A 95 -16.99 10.92 10.86
CA TRP A 95 -17.40 9.81 9.99
C TRP A 95 -16.50 8.59 10.18
N GLY A 96 -17.01 7.50 10.78
CA GLY A 96 -16.23 6.28 10.97
C GLY A 96 -16.67 5.36 12.11
N ARG A 97 -16.90 5.84 13.35
CA ARG A 97 -17.44 5.04 14.49
C ARG A 97 -16.79 3.66 14.76
N ARG A 98 -15.59 3.42 14.25
CA ARG A 98 -14.80 2.21 14.46
C ARG A 98 -13.41 2.67 14.90
N GLY A 99 -12.77 1.91 15.78
CA GLY A 99 -11.44 2.29 16.31
C GLY A 99 -10.39 2.29 15.22
N SER A 100 -9.16 2.70 15.55
CA SER A 100 -7.97 2.70 14.67
C SER A 100 -7.84 1.41 13.84
N TRP A 101 -8.19 0.25 14.42
CA TRP A 101 -8.19 -1.04 13.73
C TRP A 101 -8.99 -1.08 12.41
N ALA A 102 -9.95 -0.18 12.24
CA ALA A 102 -10.87 -0.15 11.10
C ALA A 102 -10.47 0.82 9.99
N THR A 103 -9.29 1.44 10.08
CA THR A 103 -8.69 2.13 8.93
C THR A 103 -8.60 1.17 7.73
N ASP A 104 -8.87 1.67 6.54
CA ASP A 104 -9.04 1.00 5.23
C ASP A 104 -10.12 -0.10 5.14
N TYR A 105 -10.65 -0.54 6.27
CA TYR A 105 -11.67 -1.57 6.35
C TYR A 105 -13.03 -1.01 5.94
N PRO A 106 -13.83 -1.71 5.11
CA PRO A 106 -13.58 -3.03 4.54
C PRO A 106 -12.96 -2.99 3.13
N LYS A 107 -12.64 -1.82 2.58
CA LYS A 107 -12.33 -1.68 1.16
C LYS A 107 -11.01 -2.37 0.81
N ALA A 108 -9.95 -2.13 1.59
CA ALA A 108 -8.66 -2.82 1.42
C ALA A 108 -8.83 -4.34 1.44
N ASP A 109 -9.46 -4.90 2.48
CA ASP A 109 -9.65 -6.35 2.64
C ASP A 109 -10.38 -6.96 1.43
N ARG A 110 -11.45 -6.31 0.96
CA ARG A 110 -12.23 -6.78 -0.19
C ARG A 110 -11.41 -6.78 -1.47
N GLN A 111 -10.71 -5.69 -1.75
CA GLN A 111 -9.87 -5.61 -2.95
C GLN A 111 -8.73 -6.60 -2.89
N PHE A 112 -8.10 -6.72 -1.73
CA PHE A 112 -7.01 -7.65 -1.51
C PHE A 112 -7.44 -9.10 -1.77
N LEU A 113 -8.57 -9.53 -1.20
CA LEU A 113 -9.13 -10.86 -1.40
C LEU A 113 -9.47 -11.15 -2.87
N VAL A 114 -9.99 -10.17 -3.63
CA VAL A 114 -10.30 -10.36 -5.07
C VAL A 114 -9.05 -10.71 -5.86
N VAL A 115 -7.92 -10.03 -5.59
CA VAL A 115 -6.66 -10.27 -6.28
C VAL A 115 -6.00 -11.55 -5.78
N LEU A 116 -5.97 -11.78 -4.46
CA LEU A 116 -5.39 -12.98 -3.83
C LEU A 116 -5.98 -14.27 -4.42
N LYS A 117 -7.31 -14.34 -4.51
CA LYS A 117 -8.01 -15.52 -5.08
C LYS A 117 -7.67 -15.76 -6.55
N ARG A 118 -7.40 -14.70 -7.32
CA ARG A 118 -7.05 -14.80 -8.75
C ARG A 118 -5.58 -15.18 -8.97
N LEU A 119 -4.68 -14.69 -8.13
CA LEU A 119 -3.23 -14.88 -8.31
C LEU A 119 -2.73 -16.19 -7.71
N VAL A 120 -3.25 -16.58 -6.54
CA VAL A 120 -2.69 -17.68 -5.74
C VAL A 120 -3.58 -18.93 -5.77
N GLY A 121 -4.87 -18.79 -6.11
CA GLY A 121 -5.80 -19.92 -6.19
C GLY A 121 -6.13 -20.55 -4.83
N ILE A 122 -5.90 -19.84 -3.73
CA ILE A 122 -6.23 -20.26 -2.36
C ILE A 122 -7.75 -20.28 -2.13
N ASP A 123 -8.26 -21.27 -1.40
CA ASP A 123 -9.67 -21.30 -0.95
C ASP A 123 -9.87 -20.33 0.24
N ALA A 124 -9.99 -19.05 -0.10
CA ALA A 124 -10.25 -17.98 0.84
C ALA A 124 -11.75 -17.64 0.94
N TYR A 125 -12.20 -17.42 2.17
CA TYR A 125 -13.51 -16.83 2.47
C TYR A 125 -13.68 -15.48 1.77
N GLU A 126 -14.84 -15.26 1.15
CA GLU A 126 -15.02 -14.17 0.18
C GLU A 126 -15.44 -12.83 0.79
N ARG A 127 -15.69 -12.80 2.09
CA ARG A 127 -16.17 -11.63 2.80
C ARG A 127 -15.17 -11.23 3.87
N GLU A 128 -15.38 -10.02 4.37
CA GLU A 128 -14.57 -9.48 5.44
C GLU A 128 -14.78 -10.26 6.73
N ASN A 129 -13.70 -10.48 7.44
CA ASN A 129 -13.68 -11.23 8.69
C ASN A 129 -12.97 -10.40 9.76
N ALA A 130 -13.70 -9.60 10.52
CA ALA A 130 -13.15 -8.81 11.62
C ALA A 130 -13.45 -9.49 12.96
N VAL A 131 -12.40 -9.79 13.73
CA VAL A 131 -12.48 -10.61 14.95
C VAL A 131 -11.73 -9.92 16.08
N SER A 132 -12.34 -9.84 17.26
CA SER A 132 -11.72 -9.28 18.45
C SER A 132 -10.52 -10.08 18.91
N LEU A 133 -9.46 -9.42 19.37
CA LEU A 133 -8.33 -10.08 20.02
C LEU A 133 -8.74 -10.84 21.31
N ALA A 134 -9.87 -10.46 21.93
CA ALA A 134 -10.45 -11.16 23.07
C ALA A 134 -11.47 -12.24 22.68
N ASP A 135 -11.71 -12.49 21.38
CA ASP A 135 -12.68 -13.47 20.94
C ASP A 135 -12.20 -14.91 21.27
N PRO A 136 -13.01 -15.75 21.94
CA PRO A 136 -12.62 -17.12 22.25
C PRO A 136 -12.37 -17.98 21.00
N GLU A 137 -12.94 -17.61 19.86
CA GLU A 137 -12.80 -18.32 18.58
C GLU A 137 -11.63 -17.80 17.73
N LEU A 138 -10.84 -16.83 18.23
CA LEU A 138 -9.73 -16.20 17.48
C LEU A 138 -8.76 -17.23 16.87
N ARG A 139 -8.49 -18.32 17.59
CA ARG A 139 -7.58 -19.40 17.16
C ARG A 139 -8.07 -20.21 15.96
N ARG A 140 -9.30 -20.01 15.50
CA ARG A 140 -9.81 -20.64 14.27
C ARG A 140 -9.24 -20.03 13.00
N PHE A 141 -8.64 -18.85 13.11
CA PHE A 141 -8.13 -18.11 11.97
C PHE A 141 -6.60 -18.14 12.02
N PRO A 142 -5.89 -18.70 11.02
CA PRO A 142 -4.43 -18.89 11.10
C PRO A 142 -3.64 -17.58 10.92
N TYR A 143 -4.29 -16.52 10.44
CA TYR A 143 -3.67 -15.28 10.01
C TYR A 143 -4.48 -14.08 10.49
N LEU A 144 -3.84 -13.15 11.19
CA LEU A 144 -4.39 -11.87 11.59
C LEU A 144 -3.68 -10.71 10.89
N TYR A 145 -4.44 -9.70 10.51
CA TYR A 145 -3.95 -8.44 9.99
C TYR A 145 -4.42 -7.28 10.87
N ALA A 146 -3.48 -6.51 11.42
CA ALA A 146 -3.73 -5.33 12.25
C ALA A 146 -3.01 -4.12 11.65
N LEU A 147 -3.67 -2.97 11.64
CA LEU A 147 -3.16 -1.70 11.14
C LEU A 147 -3.44 -0.59 12.13
N GLU A 148 -2.76 0.56 12.01
CA GLU A 148 -2.94 1.73 12.90
C GLU A 148 -2.66 1.41 14.38
N VAL A 149 -1.66 0.56 14.59
CA VAL A 149 -1.30 0.04 15.92
C VAL A 149 -0.56 1.07 16.79
N GLY A 150 -0.18 2.20 16.21
CA GLY A 150 0.39 3.34 16.93
C GLY A 150 -0.52 3.90 18.01
N GLY A 151 -1.84 3.74 17.87
CA GLY A 151 -2.86 4.12 18.86
C GLY A 151 -3.39 2.96 19.72
N MET A 152 -2.85 1.74 19.54
CA MET A 152 -3.32 0.53 20.23
C MET A 152 -3.25 0.67 21.74
N ARG A 153 -4.31 0.21 22.41
CA ARG A 153 -4.42 0.16 23.86
C ARG A 153 -5.26 -1.03 24.29
N MET A 154 -4.66 -2.21 24.23
CA MET A 154 -5.35 -3.47 24.53
C MET A 154 -5.81 -3.53 25.99
N SER A 155 -7.02 -4.03 26.20
CA SER A 155 -7.47 -4.57 27.48
C SER A 155 -6.64 -5.80 27.87
N GLU A 156 -6.71 -6.20 29.15
CA GLU A 156 -6.02 -7.43 29.59
C GLU A 156 -6.55 -8.68 28.88
N GLU A 157 -7.84 -8.72 28.54
CA GLU A 157 -8.43 -9.83 27.79
C GLU A 157 -7.86 -9.92 26.37
N GLU A 158 -7.69 -8.79 25.69
CA GLU A 158 -7.07 -8.74 24.34
C GLU A 158 -5.57 -9.08 24.40
N VAL A 159 -4.84 -8.64 25.42
CA VAL A 159 -3.43 -9.01 25.62
C VAL A 159 -3.29 -10.53 25.78
N LEU A 160 -4.10 -11.12 26.66
CA LEU A 160 -4.09 -12.56 26.91
C LEU A 160 -4.55 -13.35 25.69
N GLY A 161 -5.57 -12.87 24.99
CA GLY A 161 -6.09 -13.48 23.77
C GLY A 161 -5.04 -13.49 22.66
N LEU A 162 -4.36 -12.36 22.42
CA LEU A 162 -3.30 -12.28 21.42
C LEU A 162 -2.08 -13.15 21.77
N ARG A 163 -1.64 -13.14 23.04
CA ARG A 163 -0.55 -14.04 23.50
C ARG A 163 -0.91 -15.50 23.23
N SER A 164 -2.09 -15.90 23.71
CA SER A 164 -2.65 -17.23 23.58
C SER A 164 -2.82 -17.68 22.12
N TYR A 165 -3.11 -16.73 21.22
CA TYR A 165 -3.21 -16.96 19.79
C TYR A 165 -1.84 -17.24 19.15
N LEU A 166 -0.86 -16.37 19.40
CA LEU A 166 0.49 -16.48 18.81
C LEU A 166 1.25 -17.71 19.33
N GLU A 167 1.13 -18.02 20.63
CA GLU A 167 1.70 -19.22 21.25
C GLU A 167 1.08 -20.52 20.70
N ALA A 168 -0.15 -20.46 20.19
CA ALA A 168 -0.84 -21.62 19.61
C ALA A 168 -0.50 -21.83 18.12
N GLY A 169 0.42 -21.06 17.55
CA GLY A 169 0.82 -21.14 16.15
C GLY A 169 0.20 -20.07 15.25
N GLY A 170 -0.63 -19.17 15.79
CA GLY A 170 -1.18 -18.06 15.03
C GLY A 170 -0.11 -17.13 14.47
N PHE A 171 -0.42 -16.48 13.36
CA PHE A 171 0.44 -15.49 12.69
C PHE A 171 -0.22 -14.11 12.68
N LEU A 172 0.56 -13.06 12.96
CA LEU A 172 0.10 -11.66 12.98
C LEU A 172 0.94 -10.80 12.03
N VAL A 173 0.25 -10.09 11.15
CA VAL A 173 0.82 -9.03 10.31
C VAL A 173 0.41 -7.68 10.89
N ILE A 174 1.40 -6.84 11.15
CA ILE A 174 1.25 -5.46 11.60
C ILE A 174 1.60 -4.52 10.45
N ASP A 175 0.80 -3.48 10.26
CA ASP A 175 1.00 -2.48 9.22
C ASP A 175 0.53 -1.08 9.69
N ASP A 176 0.78 -0.07 8.86
CA ASP A 176 0.33 1.32 8.99
C ASP A 176 0.53 1.92 10.39
N PHE A 177 1.79 2.23 10.67
CA PHE A 177 2.19 3.05 11.82
C PHE A 177 3.59 3.64 11.60
N TRP A 178 3.80 4.82 12.15
CA TRP A 178 4.83 5.74 11.71
C TRP A 178 5.59 6.39 12.86
N GLY A 179 6.91 6.33 12.77
CA GLY A 179 7.81 7.08 13.62
C GLY A 179 7.91 6.59 15.06
N THR A 180 8.76 7.26 15.83
CA THR A 180 9.16 6.80 17.17
C THR A 180 8.00 6.79 18.16
N TYR A 181 7.09 7.76 18.09
CA TYR A 181 5.99 7.83 19.05
C TYR A 181 5.06 6.62 18.95
N GLU A 182 4.69 6.24 17.74
CA GLU A 182 3.81 5.10 17.49
C GLU A 182 4.55 3.77 17.70
N TRP A 183 5.83 3.73 17.34
CA TRP A 183 6.71 2.60 17.67
C TRP A 183 6.75 2.34 19.18
N ASP A 184 7.00 3.37 20.00
CA ASP A 184 7.08 3.24 21.46
C ASP A 184 5.74 2.78 22.05
N ASN A 185 4.61 3.18 21.44
CA ASN A 185 3.29 2.68 21.81
C ASN A 185 3.14 1.19 21.51
N PHE A 186 3.39 0.81 20.26
CA PHE A 186 3.29 -0.57 19.79
C PHE A 186 4.22 -1.50 20.58
N GLU A 187 5.48 -1.14 20.78
CA GLU A 187 6.45 -1.94 21.53
C GLU A 187 5.99 -2.14 22.98
N ARG A 188 5.44 -1.12 23.63
CA ARG A 188 4.90 -1.24 25.00
C ARG A 188 3.71 -2.21 25.06
N GLU A 189 2.79 -2.13 24.09
CA GLU A 189 1.65 -3.04 24.02
C GLU A 189 2.10 -4.48 23.73
N MET A 190 3.07 -4.68 22.83
CA MET A 190 3.65 -5.99 22.56
C MET A 190 4.48 -6.53 23.72
N ALA A 191 5.12 -5.69 24.53
CA ALA A 191 5.79 -6.11 25.76
C ALA A 191 4.81 -6.63 26.83
N ARG A 192 3.54 -6.20 26.80
CA ARG A 192 2.48 -6.81 27.62
C ARG A 192 2.10 -8.20 27.08
N VAL A 193 2.07 -8.38 25.76
CA VAL A 193 1.82 -9.68 25.11
C VAL A 193 2.98 -10.63 25.36
N PHE A 194 4.23 -10.24 25.13
CA PHE A 194 5.41 -11.06 25.32
C PHE A 194 6.50 -10.34 26.12
N PRO A 195 6.44 -10.41 27.47
CA PRO A 195 7.48 -9.85 28.31
C PRO A 195 8.83 -10.50 28.01
N GLY A 196 9.77 -9.73 27.45
CA GLY A 196 11.15 -10.17 27.21
C GLY A 196 11.43 -10.78 25.83
N ARG A 197 10.45 -10.91 24.93
CA ARG A 197 10.76 -11.23 23.52
C ARG A 197 11.27 -10.00 22.80
N GLN A 198 12.30 -10.17 21.98
CA GLN A 198 12.89 -9.09 21.19
C GLN A 198 12.15 -8.93 19.87
N ILE A 199 12.09 -7.68 19.41
CA ILE A 199 11.71 -7.35 18.04
C ILE A 199 13.00 -7.22 17.23
N GLU A 200 13.15 -8.03 16.19
CA GLU A 200 14.36 -8.14 15.37
C GLU A 200 14.10 -7.61 13.95
N ASP A 201 15.08 -6.97 13.30
CA ASP A 201 14.97 -6.65 11.86
C ASP A 201 15.02 -7.96 11.05
N LEU A 202 14.11 -8.10 10.08
CA LEU A 202 14.11 -9.24 9.17
C LEU A 202 15.04 -8.97 7.97
N PRO A 203 16.09 -9.77 7.75
CA PRO A 203 16.94 -9.63 6.58
C PRO A 203 16.20 -10.08 5.31
N LEU A 204 16.55 -9.53 4.15
CA LEU A 204 15.90 -9.83 2.87
C LEU A 204 16.06 -11.29 2.40
N ASP A 205 16.97 -12.06 3.00
CA ASP A 205 17.10 -13.51 2.76
C ASP A 205 16.15 -14.35 3.63
N HIS A 206 15.41 -13.74 4.56
CA HIS A 206 14.38 -14.43 5.35
C HIS A 206 13.28 -14.99 4.42
N PRO A 207 12.76 -16.22 4.65
CA PRO A 207 11.80 -16.85 3.75
C PRO A 207 10.50 -16.05 3.52
N ILE A 208 10.15 -15.13 4.42
CA ILE A 208 8.99 -14.24 4.24
C ILE A 208 9.13 -13.29 3.02
N PHE A 209 10.34 -13.09 2.50
CA PHE A 209 10.58 -12.26 1.31
C PHE A 209 10.65 -13.07 0.01
N ASN A 210 10.60 -14.41 0.07
CA ASN A 210 10.71 -15.28 -1.11
C ASN A 210 9.77 -16.50 -1.06
N ALA A 211 8.72 -16.45 -0.23
CA ALA A 211 7.76 -17.55 -0.10
C ALA A 211 6.95 -17.82 -1.38
N TYR A 212 6.70 -16.79 -2.19
CA TYR A 212 5.99 -16.89 -3.47
C TYR A 212 6.57 -15.95 -4.55
N TYR A 213 6.79 -14.68 -4.20
CA TYR A 213 7.47 -13.66 -4.99
C TYR A 213 8.84 -13.34 -4.40
N ASP A 214 9.81 -12.99 -5.25
CA ASP A 214 11.14 -12.55 -4.80
C ASP A 214 11.15 -11.04 -4.50
N ILE A 215 11.13 -10.69 -3.21
CA ILE A 215 11.20 -9.31 -2.73
C ILE A 215 12.66 -8.95 -2.43
N THR A 216 13.25 -8.11 -3.28
CA THR A 216 14.67 -7.73 -3.18
C THR A 216 14.91 -6.37 -2.52
N GLU A 217 13.86 -5.63 -2.19
CA GLU A 217 13.94 -4.35 -1.49
C GLU A 217 12.71 -4.15 -0.59
N VAL A 218 12.89 -3.44 0.52
CA VAL A 218 11.76 -2.95 1.33
C VAL A 218 11.37 -1.57 0.81
N ARG A 219 10.18 -1.46 0.24
CA ARG A 219 9.62 -0.22 -0.29
C ARG A 219 8.70 0.44 0.74
N GLN A 220 8.78 1.76 0.86
CA GLN A 220 7.86 2.55 1.67
C GLN A 220 6.61 2.86 0.84
N VAL A 221 5.49 2.29 1.24
CA VAL A 221 4.19 2.56 0.62
C VAL A 221 3.58 3.80 1.30
N PRO A 222 3.21 4.83 0.51
CA PRO A 222 2.62 6.06 1.02
C PRO A 222 1.12 5.92 1.31
N GLN A 223 0.62 6.67 2.28
CA GLN A 223 -0.82 6.91 2.38
C GLN A 223 -1.35 7.67 1.14
N VAL A 224 -2.64 7.53 0.86
CA VAL A 224 -3.33 7.95 -0.36
C VAL A 224 -3.08 9.41 -0.73
N GLY A 225 -3.14 10.33 0.23
CA GLY A 225 -2.93 11.75 -0.04
C GLY A 225 -1.48 12.11 -0.42
N LEU A 226 -0.49 11.29 -0.04
CA LEU A 226 0.88 11.40 -0.52
C LEU A 226 1.02 10.72 -1.89
N ALA A 227 0.42 9.54 -2.06
CA ALA A 227 0.40 8.81 -3.33
C ALA A 227 -0.16 9.66 -4.48
N GLU A 228 -1.30 10.33 -4.26
CA GLU A 228 -1.92 11.23 -5.23
C GLU A 228 -1.00 12.41 -5.60
N ARG A 229 -0.32 12.99 -4.61
CA ARG A 229 0.62 14.10 -4.84
C ARG A 229 1.86 13.66 -5.62
N ILE A 230 2.34 12.44 -5.37
CA ILE A 230 3.40 11.80 -6.15
C ILE A 230 2.95 11.60 -7.60
N ALA A 231 1.75 11.06 -7.82
CA ALA A 231 1.20 10.85 -9.16
C ALA A 231 1.05 12.16 -9.96
N LEU A 232 0.77 13.27 -9.28
CA LEU A 232 0.69 14.62 -9.88
C LEU A 232 2.05 15.32 -10.02
N GLY A 233 3.15 14.71 -9.55
CA GLY A 233 4.49 15.29 -9.57
C GLY A 233 4.67 16.49 -8.63
N TRP A 234 3.84 16.60 -7.59
CA TRP A 234 3.86 17.71 -6.63
C TRP A 234 4.71 17.41 -5.39
N ASP A 235 5.02 16.15 -5.14
CA ASP A 235 5.79 15.66 -4.00
C ASP A 235 6.48 14.35 -4.42
N ASP A 236 7.55 13.97 -3.73
CA ASP A 236 8.23 12.67 -3.86
C ASP A 236 8.28 11.91 -2.52
N ARG A 237 7.74 12.52 -1.47
CA ARG A 237 7.72 12.00 -0.12
C ARG A 237 6.68 10.89 0.04
N THR A 238 7.14 9.76 0.56
CA THR A 238 6.30 8.62 0.93
C THR A 238 6.11 8.44 2.43
N TRP A 239 6.80 9.22 3.26
CA TRP A 239 6.76 9.12 4.72
C TRP A 239 5.84 10.14 5.39
N GLU A 240 5.19 9.72 6.48
CA GLU A 240 4.38 10.59 7.34
C GLU A 240 5.17 11.31 8.43
N CYS A 241 6.36 10.80 8.75
CA CYS A 241 7.26 11.37 9.73
C CYS A 241 8.65 11.65 9.13
N ALA A 242 9.27 12.75 9.55
CA ALA A 242 10.51 13.22 8.95
C ALA A 242 11.66 12.20 9.10
N GLY A 243 12.18 11.70 7.98
CA GLY A 243 13.31 10.77 7.94
C GLY A 243 12.96 9.32 8.28
N CYS A 244 11.67 8.99 8.37
CA CYS A 244 11.23 7.63 8.66
C CYS A 244 11.50 6.69 7.48
N THR A 245 12.38 5.70 7.72
CA THR A 245 12.78 4.69 6.73
C THR A 245 11.95 3.42 6.93
N PRO A 246 11.45 2.78 5.86
CA PRO A 246 10.67 1.56 6.00
C PRO A 246 11.55 0.41 6.53
N ARG A 247 10.99 -0.39 7.44
CA ARG A 247 11.64 -1.57 8.00
C ARG A 247 10.62 -2.68 8.14
N VAL A 248 11.06 -3.92 7.92
CA VAL A 248 10.26 -5.10 8.25
C VAL A 248 10.94 -5.80 9.42
N ARG A 249 10.16 -6.08 10.46
CA ARG A 249 10.63 -6.64 11.73
C ARG A 249 9.83 -7.86 12.14
N GLY A 250 10.38 -8.63 13.06
CA GLY A 250 9.81 -9.90 13.49
C GLY A 250 9.85 -10.11 14.99
N ILE A 251 8.87 -10.85 15.51
CA ILE A 251 8.91 -11.49 16.83
C ILE A 251 8.86 -13.00 16.63
N PHE A 252 9.79 -13.72 17.24
CA PHE A 252 9.96 -15.16 17.09
C PHE A 252 9.59 -15.92 18.37
N ASP A 253 9.10 -17.15 18.21
CA ASP A 253 8.97 -18.08 19.32
C ASP A 253 10.32 -18.71 19.71
N ASP A 254 10.30 -19.60 20.69
CA ASP A 254 11.51 -20.24 21.22
C ASP A 254 12.16 -21.20 20.22
N GLU A 255 11.41 -21.65 19.22
CA GLU A 255 11.85 -22.53 18.14
C GLU A 255 12.27 -21.75 16.88
N ARG A 256 12.34 -20.40 16.97
CA ARG A 256 12.70 -19.49 15.88
C ARG A 256 11.69 -19.44 14.73
N ARG A 257 10.44 -19.84 14.95
CA ARG A 257 9.35 -19.57 14.02
C ARG A 257 8.87 -18.13 14.19
N LEU A 258 8.66 -17.43 13.09
CA LEU A 258 8.17 -16.05 13.09
C LEU A 258 6.67 -16.05 13.45
N MET A 259 6.31 -15.35 14.53
CA MET A 259 4.92 -15.21 14.99
C MET A 259 4.28 -13.90 14.53
N VAL A 260 5.07 -12.82 14.52
CA VAL A 260 4.61 -11.48 14.17
C VAL A 260 5.54 -10.90 13.13
N VAL A 261 5.01 -10.43 12.00
CA VAL A 261 5.74 -9.57 11.05
C VAL A 261 5.23 -8.15 11.16
N ILE A 262 6.15 -7.20 11.16
CA ILE A 262 5.89 -5.80 11.46
C ILE A 262 6.40 -4.95 10.31
N ASN A 263 5.49 -4.39 9.53
CA ASN A 263 5.79 -3.42 8.48
C ASN A 263 5.77 -2.02 9.11
N PHE A 264 6.95 -1.46 9.38
CA PHE A 264 7.09 -0.18 10.07
C PHE A 264 7.43 0.95 9.10
N ASN A 265 6.82 2.13 9.31
CA ASN A 265 6.92 3.30 8.43
C ASN A 265 6.49 2.99 6.99
N THR A 266 5.36 2.33 6.83
CA THR A 266 4.75 2.03 5.54
C THR A 266 3.27 1.72 5.76
N ASP A 267 2.47 1.86 4.71
CA ASP A 267 1.04 1.59 4.73
C ASP A 267 0.67 0.70 3.52
N LEU A 268 0.78 -0.63 3.69
CA LEU A 268 0.37 -1.58 2.66
C LEU A 268 -1.16 -1.57 2.45
N GLY A 269 -1.92 -1.25 3.50
CA GLY A 269 -3.38 -1.14 3.50
C GLY A 269 -3.91 -0.19 2.45
N ASP A 270 -3.38 1.03 2.38
CA ASP A 270 -3.80 2.01 1.37
C ASP A 270 -3.51 1.54 -0.06
N ALA A 271 -2.38 0.86 -0.27
CA ALA A 271 -2.04 0.30 -1.58
C ALA A 271 -2.98 -0.82 -2.03
N TRP A 272 -3.67 -1.49 -1.10
CA TRP A 272 -4.77 -2.41 -1.41
C TRP A 272 -6.11 -1.68 -1.52
N GLU A 273 -6.38 -0.68 -0.69
CA GLU A 273 -7.63 0.09 -0.72
C GLU A 273 -7.81 0.82 -2.05
N TRP A 274 -6.74 1.40 -2.58
CA TRP A 274 -6.75 2.31 -3.72
C TRP A 274 -6.15 1.70 -4.99
N ALA A 275 -6.01 0.37 -5.04
CA ALA A 275 -5.40 -0.32 -6.19
C ALA A 275 -6.18 -0.09 -7.52
N GLU A 276 -7.44 0.32 -7.46
CA GLU A 276 -8.26 0.67 -8.61
C GLU A 276 -8.15 2.14 -9.03
N ASP A 277 -7.57 3.00 -8.20
CA ASP A 277 -7.49 4.44 -8.45
C ASP A 277 -6.33 4.75 -9.41
N PRO A 278 -6.59 5.41 -10.57
CA PRO A 278 -5.53 5.79 -11.51
C PRO A 278 -4.51 6.78 -10.93
N TYR A 279 -4.78 7.43 -9.80
CA TYR A 279 -3.88 8.35 -9.12
C TYR A 279 -3.11 7.71 -7.96
N TYR A 280 -3.35 6.43 -7.66
CA TYR A 280 -2.49 5.66 -6.76
C TYR A 280 -1.43 4.92 -7.61
N PRO A 281 -0.13 5.26 -7.52
CA PRO A 281 0.87 4.67 -8.41
C PRO A 281 0.93 3.14 -8.31
N LEU A 282 0.76 2.47 -9.46
CA LEU A 282 0.66 1.01 -9.58
C LEU A 282 1.82 0.24 -8.92
N GLU A 283 3.01 0.84 -8.88
CA GLU A 283 4.19 0.22 -8.30
C GLU A 283 4.05 -0.06 -6.80
N TYR A 284 3.28 0.76 -6.07
CA TYR A 284 3.02 0.57 -4.65
C TYR A 284 2.00 -0.55 -4.42
N SER A 285 0.91 -0.56 -5.18
CA SER A 285 -0.06 -1.67 -5.17
C SER A 285 0.60 -2.99 -5.55
N THR A 286 1.42 -3.02 -6.60
CA THR A 286 2.15 -4.23 -7.02
C THR A 286 2.99 -4.78 -5.87
N TYR A 287 3.83 -3.94 -5.28
CA TYR A 287 4.66 -4.33 -4.14
C TYR A 287 3.83 -4.82 -2.94
N ALA A 288 2.77 -4.10 -2.57
CA ALA A 288 1.92 -4.46 -1.44
C ALA A 288 1.20 -5.80 -1.67
N PHE A 289 0.78 -6.09 -2.90
CA PHE A 289 0.21 -7.40 -3.25
C PHE A 289 1.24 -8.52 -3.14
N GLU A 290 2.44 -8.34 -3.69
CA GLU A 290 3.50 -9.36 -3.66
C GLU A 290 3.93 -9.69 -2.23
N VAL A 291 4.14 -8.66 -1.41
CA VAL A 291 4.50 -8.81 0.01
C VAL A 291 3.36 -9.46 0.81
N GLY A 292 2.10 -9.02 0.60
CA GLY A 292 0.94 -9.61 1.26
C GLY A 292 0.75 -11.10 0.92
N VAL A 293 0.94 -11.47 -0.35
CA VAL A 293 0.91 -12.88 -0.78
C VAL A 293 2.01 -13.69 -0.09
N ASN A 294 3.24 -13.16 -0.04
CA ASN A 294 4.33 -13.85 0.65
C ASN A 294 4.04 -14.06 2.14
N MET A 295 3.49 -13.07 2.84
CA MET A 295 3.14 -13.18 4.26
C MET A 295 2.08 -14.27 4.50
N ILE A 296 1.09 -14.37 3.62
CA ILE A 296 0.06 -15.42 3.71
C ILE A 296 0.65 -16.79 3.41
N VAL A 297 1.43 -16.92 2.34
CA VAL A 297 2.06 -18.20 1.99
C VAL A 297 3.01 -18.66 3.10
N TYR A 298 3.80 -17.75 3.67
CA TYR A 298 4.66 -18.03 4.82
C TYR A 298 3.83 -18.56 6.01
N ALA A 299 2.80 -17.80 6.41
CA ALA A 299 1.94 -18.15 7.54
C ALA A 299 1.23 -19.52 7.40
N MET A 300 0.96 -19.93 6.17
CA MET A 300 0.24 -21.18 5.88
C MET A 300 1.17 -22.37 5.61
N SER A 301 2.48 -22.19 5.64
CA SER A 301 3.46 -23.24 5.26
C SER A 301 4.59 -23.51 6.26
N HIS A 302 4.80 -22.63 7.24
CA HIS A 302 5.87 -22.71 8.25
C HIS A 302 5.31 -22.70 9.67
#